data_AF-I4A7W1-F1
#
_entry.id   AF-I4A7W1-F1
#
_cell.length_a   1.000
_cell.length_b   1.000
_cell.length_c   1.000
_cell.angle_alpha   90.00
_cell.angle_beta   90.00
_cell.angle_gamma   90.00
#
_symmetry.space_group_name_H-M   'P 1'
#
loop_
_entity.id
_entity.type
_entity.pdbx_description
1 polymer ?
#
loop_
_entity_poly.entity_id
_entity_poly.type
_entity_poly.pdbx_seq_one_letter_code
_entity_poly.pdbx_strand_id
1 'polypeptide(L)'
;MEDLSIERTPLLIAAEINTIKHQVSKVLLFSAIEIGCRLAEAKSLIPYGEWGKWLEESVSYSQRTANNLIRLFEEYGSNQPALQDSQALAKLNYTQGIILLGVPEEERAQFIAELDLESMSTRELQKAVQERNRAAEERDRALQEKTELQQALADQDGQITRLSDERDNLITKVEELNQAKAKSEARAEKLSLDLKNLKHDTSAQAIDRMSNRLDQAYHKSKANKVAFLYESLDRNFRELLWELKEFAKQEPDTYKVYKDKIVNFLAEGLKAKM
;
A
#
# COMPACT_ATOMS: atom_id res chain seq x y z
N MET A 1 -95.54 25.83 -20.64
CA MET A 1 -94.09 25.62 -20.77
C MET A 1 -93.46 26.85 -20.18
N GLU A 2 -93.09 26.79 -18.90
CA GLU A 2 -92.35 27.84 -18.21
C GLU A 2 -91.06 28.11 -18.99
N ASP A 3 -91.00 29.27 -19.64
CA ASP A 3 -89.78 29.82 -20.18
C ASP A 3 -88.97 30.32 -18.97
N LEU A 4 -88.17 29.42 -18.40
CA LEU A 4 -87.19 29.75 -17.37
C LEU A 4 -86.16 30.68 -18.03
N SER A 5 -86.44 31.98 -17.98
CA SER A 5 -85.48 33.03 -18.30
C SER A 5 -84.31 32.88 -17.33
N ILE A 6 -83.29 32.12 -17.73
CA ILE A 6 -82.04 31.98 -17.00
C ILE A 6 -81.45 33.39 -16.94
N GLU A 7 -81.57 34.05 -15.78
CA GLU A 7 -80.98 35.36 -15.55
C GLU A 7 -79.50 35.29 -15.90
N ARG A 8 -79.08 36.04 -16.91
CA ARG A 8 -77.69 36.08 -17.37
C ARG A 8 -76.85 36.81 -16.33
N THR A 9 -76.31 36.06 -15.39
CA THR A 9 -75.38 36.58 -14.38
C THR A 9 -73.95 36.66 -14.93
N PRO A 10 -73.12 37.62 -14.47
CA PRO A 10 -71.70 37.66 -14.84
C PRO A 10 -70.94 36.36 -14.54
N LEU A 11 -71.32 35.61 -13.51
CA LEU A 11 -70.75 34.31 -13.17
C LEU A 11 -71.05 33.25 -14.23
N LEU A 12 -72.29 33.20 -14.74
CA LEU A 12 -72.67 32.30 -15.82
C LEU A 12 -71.89 32.62 -17.11
N ILE A 13 -71.77 33.92 -17.45
CA ILE A 13 -71.00 34.35 -18.62
C ILE A 13 -69.51 33.99 -18.47
N ALA A 14 -68.93 34.14 -17.28
CA ALA A 14 -67.56 33.72 -17.03
C ALA A 14 -67.38 32.19 -17.21
N ALA A 15 -68.33 31.38 -16.76
CA ALA A 15 -68.32 29.94 -16.96
C ALA A 15 -68.44 29.56 -18.46
N GLU A 16 -69.32 30.22 -19.21
CA GLU A 16 -69.45 30.07 -20.68
C GLU A 16 -68.11 30.40 -21.38
N ILE A 17 -67.50 31.54 -21.07
CA ILE A 17 -66.22 31.98 -21.64
C ILE A 17 -65.11 30.97 -21.34
N ASN A 18 -65.02 30.49 -20.09
CA ASN A 18 -64.01 29.51 -19.70
C ASN A 18 -64.22 28.17 -20.42
N THR A 19 -65.47 27.73 -20.59
CA THR A 19 -65.80 26.52 -21.35
C THR A 19 -65.32 26.61 -22.79
N ILE A 20 -65.60 27.74 -23.46
CA ILE A 20 -65.15 28.01 -24.84
C ILE A 20 -63.61 28.01 -24.90
N LYS A 21 -62.96 28.68 -23.95
CA LYS A 21 -61.48 28.74 -23.86
C LYS A 21 -60.86 27.34 -23.77
N HIS A 22 -61.41 26.46 -22.93
CA HIS A 22 -60.94 25.08 -22.82
C HIS A 22 -61.14 24.28 -24.12
N GLN A 23 -62.30 24.40 -24.76
CA GLN A 23 -62.59 23.73 -26.03
C GLN A 23 -61.63 24.18 -27.15
N VAL A 24 -61.43 25.48 -27.30
CA VAL A 24 -60.48 26.03 -28.29
C VAL A 24 -59.06 25.57 -28.02
N SER A 25 -58.64 25.56 -26.75
CA SER A 25 -57.29 25.12 -26.37
C SER A 25 -57.03 23.65 -26.73
N LYS A 26 -58.03 22.78 -26.52
CA LYS A 26 -57.97 21.36 -26.93
C LYS A 26 -57.84 21.23 -28.44
N VAL A 27 -58.71 21.90 -29.20
CA VAL A 27 -58.69 21.87 -30.67
C VAL A 27 -57.32 22.34 -31.18
N LEU A 28 -56.79 23.43 -30.61
CA LEU A 28 -55.48 23.96 -30.98
C LEU A 28 -54.35 22.96 -30.75
N LEU A 29 -54.35 22.24 -29.61
CA LEU A 29 -53.35 21.20 -29.32
C LEU A 29 -53.41 20.07 -30.34
N PHE A 30 -54.59 19.52 -30.62
CA PHE A 30 -54.75 18.46 -31.62
C PHE A 30 -54.37 18.92 -33.02
N SER A 31 -54.77 20.13 -33.42
CA SER A 31 -54.36 20.70 -34.70
C SER A 31 -52.85 20.89 -34.78
N ALA A 32 -52.19 21.31 -33.69
CA ALA A 32 -50.74 21.45 -33.65
C ALA A 32 -50.01 20.12 -33.84
N ILE A 33 -50.50 19.04 -33.23
CA ILE A 33 -49.97 17.68 -33.41
C ILE A 33 -50.15 17.22 -34.86
N GLU A 34 -51.33 17.42 -35.45
CA GLU A 34 -51.59 17.04 -36.84
C GLU A 34 -50.71 17.82 -37.83
N ILE A 35 -50.53 19.12 -37.60
CA ILE A 35 -49.59 19.94 -38.39
C ILE A 35 -48.16 19.40 -38.22
N GLY A 36 -47.76 19.05 -37.00
CA GLY A 36 -46.47 18.42 -36.72
C GLY A 36 -46.24 17.14 -37.52
N CYS A 37 -47.26 16.27 -37.60
CA CYS A 37 -47.24 15.05 -38.42
C CYS A 37 -46.98 15.36 -39.89
N ARG A 38 -47.73 16.30 -40.48
CA ARG A 38 -47.55 16.70 -41.89
C ARG A 38 -46.23 17.39 -42.15
N LEU A 39 -45.72 18.15 -41.19
CA LEU A 39 -44.40 18.76 -41.28
C LEU A 39 -43.29 17.71 -41.21
N ALA A 40 -43.44 16.66 -40.39
CA ALA A 40 -42.49 15.55 -40.32
C ALA A 40 -42.46 14.77 -41.65
N GLU A 41 -43.62 14.50 -42.23
CA GLU A 41 -43.76 13.90 -43.55
C GLU A 41 -43.09 14.77 -44.64
N ALA A 42 -43.44 16.05 -44.71
CA ALA A 42 -42.86 16.98 -45.69
C ALA A 42 -41.34 17.08 -45.56
N LYS A 43 -40.81 17.11 -44.33
CA LYS A 43 -39.37 17.18 -44.06
C LYS A 43 -38.60 15.97 -44.59
N SER A 44 -39.24 14.81 -44.69
CA SER A 44 -38.62 13.60 -45.28
C SER A 44 -38.55 13.63 -46.80
N LEU A 45 -39.39 14.44 -47.45
CA LEU A 45 -39.48 14.56 -48.91
C LEU A 45 -38.64 15.73 -49.48
N ILE A 46 -38.30 16.71 -48.64
CA ILE A 46 -37.59 17.92 -49.06
C ILE A 46 -36.08 17.68 -49.06
N PRO A 47 -35.37 18.07 -50.15
CA PRO A 47 -33.92 17.96 -50.23
C PRO A 47 -33.18 18.72 -49.11
N TYR A 48 -32.00 18.22 -48.75
CA TYR A 48 -31.16 18.84 -47.74
C TYR A 48 -30.84 20.30 -48.10
N GLY A 49 -31.03 21.22 -47.13
CA GLY A 49 -30.76 22.65 -47.29
C GLY A 49 -31.96 23.51 -47.75
N GLU A 50 -33.01 22.91 -48.32
CA GLU A 50 -34.18 23.67 -48.82
C GLU A 50 -35.34 23.76 -47.81
N TRP A 51 -35.27 23.02 -46.70
CA TRP A 51 -36.29 23.00 -45.65
C TRP A 51 -36.68 24.39 -45.13
N GLY A 52 -35.69 25.24 -44.88
CA GLY A 52 -35.92 26.59 -44.34
C GLY A 52 -36.72 27.49 -45.29
N LYS A 53 -36.39 27.48 -46.58
CA LYS A 53 -37.11 28.28 -47.59
C LYS A 53 -38.52 27.76 -47.81
N TRP A 54 -38.67 26.43 -47.91
CA TRP A 54 -39.97 25.80 -48.08
C TRP A 54 -40.94 26.15 -46.95
N LEU A 55 -40.46 26.17 -45.70
CA LEU A 55 -41.28 26.56 -44.55
C LEU A 55 -41.80 28.00 -44.64
N GLU A 56 -40.97 28.93 -45.09
CA GLU A 56 -41.34 30.35 -45.21
C GLU A 56 -42.31 30.57 -46.37
N GLU A 57 -42.03 29.97 -47.53
CA GLU A 57 -42.78 30.17 -48.77
C GLU A 57 -44.11 29.39 -48.82
N SER A 58 -44.14 28.15 -48.32
CA SER A 58 -45.30 27.25 -48.50
C SER A 58 -46.28 27.25 -47.34
N VAL A 59 -45.80 27.44 -46.10
CA VAL A 59 -46.63 27.32 -44.89
C VAL A 59 -46.45 28.49 -43.92
N SER A 60 -45.62 29.49 -44.27
CA SER A 60 -45.37 30.70 -43.46
C SER A 60 -44.94 30.40 -42.02
N TYR A 61 -44.14 29.34 -41.81
CA TYR A 61 -43.59 28.99 -40.51
C TYR A 61 -42.11 29.33 -40.38
N SER A 62 -41.72 29.73 -39.18
CA SER A 62 -40.30 29.72 -38.80
C SER A 62 -39.81 28.30 -38.59
N GLN A 63 -38.51 28.06 -38.80
CA GLN A 63 -37.88 26.77 -38.46
C GLN A 63 -38.11 26.37 -37.00
N ARG A 64 -38.06 27.33 -36.07
CA ARG A 64 -38.31 27.09 -34.64
C ARG A 64 -39.72 26.57 -34.40
N THR A 65 -40.72 27.22 -35.00
CA THR A 65 -42.13 26.82 -34.87
C THR A 65 -42.35 25.42 -35.46
N ALA A 66 -41.86 25.19 -36.67
CA ALA A 66 -42.01 23.90 -37.35
C ALA A 66 -41.35 22.77 -36.56
N ASN A 67 -40.14 22.98 -36.03
CA ASN A 67 -39.45 21.99 -35.21
C ASN A 67 -40.20 21.72 -33.89
N ASN A 68 -40.79 22.73 -33.25
CA ASN A 68 -41.59 22.52 -32.04
C ASN A 68 -42.86 21.70 -32.33
N LEU A 69 -43.53 21.95 -33.46
CA LEU A 69 -44.71 21.20 -33.88
C LEU A 69 -44.37 19.75 -34.22
N ILE A 70 -43.26 19.51 -34.94
CA ILE A 70 -42.76 18.16 -35.23
C ILE A 70 -42.45 17.42 -33.92
N ARG A 71 -41.72 18.05 -32.98
CA ARG A 71 -41.44 17.44 -31.67
C ARG A 71 -42.69 17.11 -30.88
N LEU A 72 -43.68 18.00 -30.91
CA LEU A 72 -44.97 17.77 -30.27
C LEU A 72 -45.66 16.52 -30.87
N PHE A 73 -45.58 16.33 -32.18
CA PHE A 73 -46.08 15.13 -32.84
C PHE A 73 -45.26 13.87 -32.51
N GLU A 74 -43.94 13.94 -32.51
CA GLU A 74 -43.07 12.80 -32.20
C GLU A 74 -43.37 12.25 -30.79
N GLU A 75 -43.59 13.15 -29.83
CA GLU A 75 -43.76 12.82 -28.41
C GLU A 75 -45.23 12.57 -28.00
N TYR A 76 -46.20 13.23 -28.64
CA TYR A 76 -47.62 13.12 -28.27
C TYR A 76 -48.53 12.55 -29.36
N GLY A 77 -48.09 12.54 -30.62
CA GLY A 77 -48.90 12.11 -31.78
C GLY A 77 -48.60 10.70 -32.28
N SER A 78 -47.41 10.17 -32.00
CA SER A 78 -47.10 8.75 -32.21
C SER A 78 -47.72 7.93 -31.08
N ASN A 79 -48.24 6.73 -31.37
CA ASN A 79 -48.96 5.83 -30.44
C ASN A 79 -48.14 5.46 -29.18
N GLN A 80 -47.92 6.40 -28.26
CA GLN A 80 -47.25 6.16 -27.00
C GLN A 80 -48.25 5.59 -25.98
N PRO A 81 -47.97 4.42 -25.38
CA PRO A 81 -48.88 3.78 -24.42
C PRO A 81 -49.21 4.67 -23.22
N ALA A 82 -48.28 5.52 -22.78
CA ALA A 82 -48.43 6.38 -21.60
C ALA A 82 -49.38 7.59 -21.82
N LEU A 83 -49.65 7.95 -23.07
CA LEU A 83 -50.51 9.08 -23.45
C LEU A 83 -51.80 8.64 -24.15
N GLN A 84 -52.07 7.32 -24.21
CA GLN A 84 -53.37 6.78 -24.60
C GLN A 84 -54.50 7.23 -23.67
N ASP A 85 -54.16 7.69 -22.46
CA ASP A 85 -55.05 8.45 -21.62
C ASP A 85 -55.34 9.80 -22.28
N SER A 86 -56.27 9.77 -23.24
CA SER A 86 -56.90 10.93 -23.87
C SER A 86 -57.33 12.00 -22.86
N GLN A 87 -57.54 11.63 -21.59
CA GLN A 87 -57.79 12.53 -20.48
C GLN A 87 -56.59 13.39 -20.07
N ALA A 88 -55.36 12.86 -20.08
CA ALA A 88 -54.16 13.62 -19.72
C ALA A 88 -53.86 14.68 -20.79
N LEU A 89 -53.94 14.30 -22.07
CA LEU A 89 -53.82 15.23 -23.20
C LEU A 89 -54.97 16.23 -23.27
N ALA A 90 -56.20 15.83 -22.90
CA ALA A 90 -57.34 16.73 -22.89
C ALA A 90 -57.18 17.90 -21.91
N LYS A 91 -56.38 17.76 -20.85
CA LYS A 91 -56.16 18.83 -19.87
C LYS A 91 -55.12 19.85 -20.33
N LEU A 92 -54.37 19.56 -21.38
CA LEU A 92 -53.25 20.38 -21.83
C LEU A 92 -53.67 21.44 -22.86
N ASN A 93 -53.07 22.62 -22.73
CA ASN A 93 -52.99 23.57 -23.84
C ASN A 93 -51.69 23.37 -24.64
N TYR A 94 -51.66 23.92 -25.86
CA TYR A 94 -50.49 23.86 -26.76
C TYR A 94 -49.17 24.27 -26.08
N THR A 95 -49.15 25.39 -25.38
CA THR A 95 -47.94 25.92 -24.72
C THR A 95 -47.48 25.02 -23.57
N GLN A 96 -48.42 24.47 -22.79
CA GLN A 96 -48.14 23.51 -21.73
C GLN A 96 -47.56 22.21 -22.30
N GLY A 97 -48.11 21.71 -23.41
CA GLY A 97 -47.57 20.54 -24.12
C GLY A 97 -46.11 20.73 -24.52
N ILE A 98 -45.74 21.91 -25.03
CA ILE A 98 -44.34 22.24 -25.35
C ILE A 98 -43.46 22.31 -24.09
N ILE A 99 -43.94 22.91 -23.00
CA ILE A 99 -43.17 23.02 -21.75
C ILE A 99 -42.89 21.64 -21.17
N LEU A 100 -43.87 20.73 -21.24
CA LEU A 100 -43.76 19.36 -20.74
C LEU A 100 -42.80 18.48 -21.56
N LEU A 101 -42.39 18.89 -22.76
CA LEU A 101 -41.28 18.25 -23.48
C LEU A 101 -39.94 18.40 -22.76
N GLY A 102 -39.83 19.33 -21.80
CA GLY A 102 -38.69 19.44 -20.90
C GLY A 102 -38.66 18.39 -19.78
N VAL A 103 -39.68 17.53 -19.71
CA VAL A 103 -39.79 16.39 -18.79
C VAL A 103 -39.55 15.09 -19.59
N PRO A 104 -38.73 14.15 -19.07
CA PRO A 104 -38.55 12.82 -19.64
C PRO A 104 -39.89 12.14 -19.88
N GLU A 105 -39.99 11.37 -20.97
CA GLU A 105 -41.22 10.70 -21.40
C GLU A 105 -41.81 9.83 -20.28
N GLU A 106 -40.95 9.08 -19.60
CA GLU A 106 -41.32 8.10 -18.58
C GLU A 106 -41.95 8.76 -17.34
N GLU A 107 -41.52 9.98 -17.02
CA GLU A 107 -41.98 10.74 -15.85
C GLU A 107 -43.15 11.67 -16.20
N ARG A 108 -43.38 11.96 -17.49
CA ARG A 108 -44.33 12.98 -17.95
C ARG A 108 -45.76 12.68 -17.53
N ALA A 109 -46.20 11.42 -17.62
CA ALA A 109 -47.54 11.01 -17.22
C ALA A 109 -47.79 11.19 -15.72
N GLN A 110 -46.80 10.83 -14.88
CA GLN A 110 -46.87 11.03 -13.43
C GLN A 110 -46.85 12.53 -13.09
N PHE A 111 -45.99 13.30 -13.74
CA PHE A 111 -45.90 14.74 -13.57
C PHE A 111 -47.22 15.45 -13.93
N ILE A 112 -47.91 15.01 -14.98
CA ILE A 112 -49.24 15.52 -15.36
C ILE A 112 -50.32 15.11 -14.35
N ALA A 113 -50.23 13.91 -13.76
CA ALA A 113 -51.19 13.42 -12.78
C ALA A 113 -51.07 14.12 -11.41
N GLU A 114 -49.85 14.47 -11.00
CA GLU A 114 -49.56 15.12 -9.73
C GLU A 114 -49.83 16.63 -9.75
N LEU A 115 -49.67 17.28 -10.91
CA LEU A 115 -49.87 18.72 -11.05
C LEU A 115 -51.27 19.07 -11.55
N ASP A 116 -51.89 20.06 -10.92
CA ASP A 116 -53.12 20.66 -11.43
C ASP A 116 -52.82 21.62 -12.60
N LEU A 117 -52.73 21.05 -13.80
CA LEU A 117 -52.42 21.79 -15.02
C LEU A 117 -53.55 22.73 -15.49
N GLU A 118 -54.78 22.55 -14.99
CA GLU A 118 -55.91 23.39 -15.39
C GLU A 118 -55.91 24.75 -14.67
N SER A 119 -55.47 24.78 -13.41
CA SER A 119 -55.35 26.03 -12.63
C SER A 119 -54.00 26.72 -12.79
N MET A 120 -52.94 25.97 -13.11
CA MET A 120 -51.58 26.50 -13.15
C MET A 120 -51.28 27.29 -14.42
N SER A 121 -50.63 28.45 -14.26
CA SER A 121 -50.18 29.27 -15.39
C SER A 121 -49.01 28.63 -16.13
N THR A 122 -48.81 29.01 -17.40
CA THR A 122 -47.67 28.54 -18.20
C THR A 122 -46.31 28.92 -17.58
N ARG A 123 -46.24 30.05 -16.85
CA ARG A 123 -45.02 30.48 -16.16
C ARG A 123 -44.72 29.60 -14.95
N GLU A 124 -45.73 29.25 -14.18
CA GLU A 124 -45.59 28.35 -13.03
C GLU A 124 -45.21 26.95 -13.49
N LEU A 125 -45.83 26.43 -14.55
CA LEU A 125 -45.45 25.15 -15.14
C LEU A 125 -43.99 25.15 -15.61
N GLN A 126 -43.56 26.22 -16.28
CA GLN A 126 -42.17 26.35 -16.71
C GLN A 126 -41.21 26.36 -15.52
N LYS A 127 -41.58 27.02 -14.42
CA LYS A 127 -40.79 27.04 -13.19
C LYS A 127 -40.72 25.66 -12.55
N ALA A 128 -41.85 24.93 -12.48
CA ALA A 128 -41.91 23.57 -11.94
C ALA A 128 -41.03 22.60 -12.73
N VAL A 129 -41.05 22.66 -14.06
CA VAL A 129 -40.18 21.85 -14.92
C VAL A 129 -38.70 22.20 -14.71
N GLN A 130 -38.37 23.48 -14.57
CA GLN A 130 -37.00 23.92 -14.30
C GLN A 130 -36.50 23.48 -12.92
N GLU A 131 -37.31 23.60 -11.89
CA GLU A 131 -36.98 23.15 -10.53
C GLU A 131 -36.79 21.63 -10.50
N ARG A 132 -37.64 20.85 -11.17
CA ARG A 132 -37.46 19.39 -11.33
C ARG A 132 -36.14 19.05 -12.01
N ASN A 133 -35.86 19.68 -13.15
CA ASN A 133 -34.63 19.43 -13.91
C ASN A 133 -33.39 19.74 -13.08
N ARG A 134 -33.39 20.87 -12.34
CA ARG A 134 -32.29 21.21 -11.42
C ARG A 134 -32.15 20.20 -10.29
N ALA A 135 -33.26 19.76 -9.69
CA ALA A 135 -33.24 18.75 -8.63
C ALA A 135 -32.72 17.40 -9.15
N ALA A 136 -33.10 17.01 -10.38
CA ALA A 136 -32.58 15.81 -11.02
C ALA A 136 -31.07 15.93 -11.28
N GLU A 137 -30.60 17.05 -11.84
CA GLU A 137 -29.17 17.32 -12.06
C GLU A 137 -28.36 17.36 -10.75
N GLU A 138 -28.91 17.91 -9.68
CA GLU A 138 -28.28 17.91 -8.35
C GLU A 138 -28.22 16.49 -7.76
N ARG A 139 -29.30 15.71 -7.88
CA ARG A 139 -29.33 14.31 -7.43
C ARG A 139 -28.32 13.46 -8.20
N ASP A 140 -28.23 13.63 -9.51
CA ASP A 140 -27.34 12.85 -10.36
C ASP A 140 -25.87 13.23 -10.09
N ARG A 141 -25.57 14.51 -9.86
CA ARG A 141 -24.25 14.96 -9.38
C ARG A 141 -23.91 14.38 -8.01
N ALA A 142 -24.83 14.44 -7.05
CA ALA A 142 -24.63 13.86 -5.73
C ALA A 142 -24.41 12.34 -5.80
N LEU A 143 -25.07 11.64 -6.72
CA LEU A 143 -24.87 10.21 -6.94
C LEU A 143 -23.47 9.93 -7.53
N GLN A 144 -23.02 10.75 -8.50
CA GLN A 144 -21.67 10.66 -9.06
C GLN A 144 -20.61 10.90 -7.99
N GLU A 145 -20.71 11.99 -7.23
CA GLU A 145 -19.79 12.29 -6.12
C GLU A 145 -19.77 11.16 -5.08
N LYS A 146 -20.94 10.60 -4.73
CA LYS A 146 -21.01 9.45 -3.83
C LYS A 146 -20.28 8.23 -4.40
N THR A 147 -20.45 7.93 -5.69
CA THR A 147 -19.76 6.80 -6.31
C THR A 147 -18.24 7.00 -6.37
N GLU A 148 -17.78 8.22 -6.66
CA GLU A 148 -16.36 8.58 -6.64
C GLU A 148 -15.76 8.44 -5.24
N LEU A 149 -16.47 8.93 -4.21
CA LEU A 149 -16.06 8.78 -2.82
C LEU A 149 -16.00 7.31 -2.38
N GLN A 150 -16.95 6.48 -2.82
CA GLN A 150 -16.94 5.05 -2.54
C GLN A 150 -15.75 4.34 -3.18
N GLN A 151 -15.40 4.70 -4.42
CA GLN A 151 -14.20 4.17 -5.09
C GLN A 151 -12.93 4.61 -4.35
N ALA A 152 -12.84 5.90 -3.99
CA ALA A 152 -11.69 6.42 -3.24
C ALA A 152 -11.51 5.74 -1.87
N LEU A 153 -12.61 5.43 -1.16
CA LEU A 153 -12.58 4.67 0.09
C LEU A 153 -12.09 3.24 -0.13
N ALA A 154 -12.60 2.56 -1.16
CA ALA A 154 -12.15 1.20 -1.50
C ALA A 154 -10.64 1.15 -1.85
N ASP A 155 -10.15 2.16 -2.57
CA ASP A 155 -8.73 2.29 -2.90
C ASP A 155 -7.89 2.56 -1.64
N GLN A 156 -8.36 3.42 -0.73
CA GLN A 156 -7.70 3.67 0.56
C GLN A 156 -7.67 2.42 1.44
N ASP A 157 -8.76 1.67 1.55
CA ASP A 157 -8.81 0.41 2.28
C ASP A 157 -7.84 -0.62 1.69
N GLY A 158 -7.72 -0.67 0.36
CA GLY A 158 -6.73 -1.48 -0.34
C GLY A 158 -5.29 -1.07 -0.01
N GLN A 159 -5.00 0.24 0.08
CA GLN A 159 -3.69 0.74 0.49
C GLN A 159 -3.39 0.42 1.96
N ILE A 160 -4.36 0.60 2.86
CA ILE A 160 -4.22 0.28 4.29
C ILE A 160 -3.91 -1.21 4.46
N THR A 161 -4.60 -2.08 3.74
CA THR A 161 -4.36 -3.54 3.79
C THR A 161 -2.92 -3.86 3.36
N ARG A 162 -2.46 -3.30 2.23
CA ARG A 162 -1.07 -3.50 1.77
C ARG A 162 -0.03 -2.99 2.75
N LEU A 163 -0.24 -1.80 3.32
CA LEU A 163 0.66 -1.22 4.32
C LEU A 163 0.67 -2.06 5.61
N SER A 164 -0.46 -2.63 5.99
CA SER A 164 -0.55 -3.55 7.13
C SER A 164 0.26 -4.82 6.87
N ASP A 165 0.09 -5.44 5.71
CA ASP A 165 0.85 -6.64 5.31
C ASP A 165 2.36 -6.35 5.25
N GLU A 166 2.75 -5.19 4.71
CA GLU A 166 4.15 -4.77 4.67
C GLU A 166 4.71 -4.55 6.09
N ARG A 167 3.93 -3.93 6.98
CA ARG A 167 4.30 -3.74 8.38
C ARG A 167 4.49 -5.07 9.11
N ASP A 168 3.63 -6.06 8.88
CA ASP A 168 3.73 -7.38 9.52
C ASP A 168 4.94 -8.18 8.98
N ASN A 169 5.21 -8.07 7.68
CA ASN A 169 6.42 -8.63 7.06
C ASN A 169 7.70 -7.99 7.63
N LEU A 170 7.72 -6.67 7.78
CA LEU A 170 8.85 -5.95 8.37
C LEU A 170 9.09 -6.34 9.83
N ILE A 171 8.03 -6.54 10.62
CA ILE A 171 8.16 -7.03 11.99
C ILE A 171 8.81 -8.40 12.02
N THR A 172 8.33 -9.32 11.19
CA THR A 172 8.91 -10.67 11.08
C THR A 172 10.40 -10.58 10.70
N LYS A 173 10.75 -9.70 9.75
CA LYS A 173 12.14 -9.49 9.34
C LYS A 173 13.02 -8.93 10.46
N VAL A 174 12.50 -7.99 11.24
CA VAL A 174 13.21 -7.42 12.39
C VAL A 174 13.46 -8.48 13.45
N GLU A 175 12.47 -9.35 13.73
CA GLU A 175 12.64 -10.48 14.65
C GLU A 175 13.71 -11.47 14.18
N GLU A 176 13.69 -11.85 12.89
CA GLU A 176 14.73 -12.72 12.30
C GLU A 176 16.13 -12.11 12.42
N LEU A 177 16.27 -10.82 12.09
CA LEU A 177 17.54 -10.11 12.17
C LEU A 177 18.05 -10.02 13.61
N ASN A 178 17.16 -9.75 14.57
CA ASN A 178 17.52 -9.73 15.99
C ASN A 178 17.99 -11.11 16.47
N GLN A 179 17.33 -12.19 16.07
CA GLN A 179 17.76 -13.55 16.39
C GLN A 179 19.11 -13.89 15.75
N ALA A 180 19.32 -13.50 14.48
CA ALA A 180 20.58 -13.71 13.78
C ALA A 180 21.72 -12.93 14.45
N LYS A 181 21.46 -11.67 14.83
CA LYS A 181 22.40 -10.83 15.56
C LYS A 181 22.78 -11.45 16.90
N ALA A 182 21.81 -11.85 17.73
CA ALA A 182 22.08 -12.51 19.01
C ALA A 182 22.90 -13.79 18.85
N LYS A 183 22.60 -14.62 17.83
CA LYS A 183 23.40 -15.82 17.51
C LYS A 183 24.83 -15.46 17.10
N SER A 184 25.02 -14.39 16.33
CA SER A 184 26.35 -13.93 15.90
C SER A 184 27.16 -13.39 17.08
N GLU A 185 26.54 -12.64 17.99
CA GLU A 185 27.16 -12.10 19.20
C GLU A 185 27.59 -13.24 20.14
N ALA A 186 26.71 -14.21 20.41
CA ALA A 186 27.03 -15.37 21.22
C ALA A 186 28.19 -16.21 20.63
N ARG A 187 28.25 -16.34 19.30
CA ARG A 187 29.38 -17.00 18.62
C ARG A 187 30.67 -16.20 18.78
N ALA A 188 30.62 -14.88 18.63
CA ALA A 188 31.79 -14.01 18.79
C ALA A 188 32.32 -14.06 20.23
N GLU A 189 31.45 -14.04 21.23
CA GLU A 189 31.83 -14.21 22.64
C GLU A 189 32.50 -15.56 22.89
N LYS A 190 31.92 -16.65 22.38
CA LYS A 190 32.50 -17.99 22.51
C LYS A 190 33.87 -18.08 21.85
N LEU A 191 34.02 -17.59 20.62
CA LEU A 191 35.31 -17.54 19.91
C LEU A 191 36.34 -16.71 20.67
N SER A 192 35.94 -15.58 21.25
CA SER A 192 36.81 -14.74 22.07
C SER A 192 37.30 -15.46 23.32
N LEU A 193 36.41 -16.21 24.00
CA LEU A 193 36.77 -17.04 25.14
C LEU A 193 37.72 -18.18 24.75
N ASP A 194 37.42 -18.89 23.65
CA ASP A 194 38.24 -19.97 23.14
C ASP A 194 39.65 -19.48 22.75
N LEU A 195 39.75 -18.30 22.10
CA LEU A 195 41.03 -17.67 21.79
C LEU A 195 41.82 -17.29 23.05
N LYS A 196 41.14 -16.79 24.09
CA LYS A 196 41.78 -16.46 25.37
C LYS A 196 42.32 -17.71 26.06
N ASN A 197 41.52 -18.78 26.10
CA ASN A 197 41.91 -20.06 26.67
C ASN A 197 43.09 -20.68 25.91
N LEU A 198 43.04 -20.72 24.58
CA LEU A 198 44.12 -21.27 23.76
C LEU A 198 45.43 -20.48 23.93
N LYS A 199 45.36 -19.14 24.04
CA LYS A 199 46.53 -18.29 24.30
C LYS A 199 47.11 -18.56 25.69
N HIS A 200 46.26 -18.78 26.69
CA HIS A 200 46.69 -19.13 28.04
C HIS A 200 47.36 -20.51 28.05
N ASP A 201 46.77 -21.51 27.40
CA ASP A 201 47.30 -22.88 27.38
C ASP A 201 48.63 -22.99 26.62
N THR A 202 48.73 -22.33 25.47
CA THR A 202 49.98 -22.32 24.68
C THR A 202 51.11 -21.59 25.39
N SER A 203 50.82 -20.47 26.06
CA SER A 203 51.83 -19.74 26.84
C SER A 203 52.24 -20.50 28.10
N ALA A 204 51.29 -21.09 28.83
CA ALA A 204 51.59 -21.92 30.00
C ALA A 204 52.42 -23.16 29.63
N GLN A 205 52.04 -23.88 28.57
CA GLN A 205 52.81 -25.04 28.09
C GLN A 205 54.18 -24.66 27.56
N ALA A 206 54.33 -23.50 26.90
CA ALA A 206 55.62 -23.03 26.42
C ALA A 206 56.57 -22.68 27.58
N ILE A 207 56.05 -22.03 28.64
CA ILE A 207 56.81 -21.71 29.86
C ILE A 207 57.25 -23.00 30.57
N ASP A 208 56.34 -23.97 30.75
CA ASP A 208 56.65 -25.23 31.40
C ASP A 208 57.74 -26.03 30.65
N ARG A 209 57.62 -26.13 29.32
CA ARG A 209 58.66 -26.77 28.48
C ARG A 209 60.01 -26.05 28.58
N MET A 210 60.00 -24.73 28.63
CA MET A 210 61.23 -23.93 28.76
C MET A 210 61.89 -24.16 30.13
N SER A 211 61.11 -24.13 31.21
CA SER A 211 61.59 -24.37 32.57
C SER A 211 62.22 -25.76 32.68
N ASN A 212 61.51 -26.80 32.23
CA ASN A 212 62.01 -28.18 32.25
C ASN A 212 63.32 -28.34 31.47
N ARG A 213 63.45 -27.67 30.31
CA ARG A 213 64.72 -27.67 29.54
C ARG A 213 65.85 -26.96 30.28
N LEU A 214 65.54 -25.87 30.97
CA LEU A 214 66.53 -25.09 31.73
C LEU A 214 67.04 -25.90 32.93
N ASP A 215 66.15 -26.56 33.65
CA ASP A 215 66.50 -27.44 34.78
C ASP A 215 67.36 -28.63 34.31
N GLN A 216 66.97 -29.28 33.21
CA GLN A 216 67.77 -30.35 32.61
C GLN A 216 69.16 -29.86 32.18
N ALA A 217 69.25 -28.68 31.55
CA ALA A 217 70.52 -28.11 31.14
C ALA A 217 71.39 -27.74 32.36
N TYR A 218 70.79 -27.20 33.42
CA TYR A 218 71.47 -26.89 34.67
C TYR A 218 72.04 -28.14 35.33
N HIS A 219 71.22 -29.18 35.52
CA HIS A 219 71.66 -30.45 36.09
C HIS A 219 72.71 -31.13 35.24
N LYS A 220 72.58 -31.11 33.90
CA LYS A 220 73.59 -31.65 32.99
C LYS A 220 74.92 -30.89 33.08
N SER A 221 74.87 -29.55 33.13
CA SER A 221 76.07 -28.72 33.31
C SER A 221 76.77 -29.01 34.63
N LYS A 222 75.99 -29.10 35.73
CA LYS A 222 76.51 -29.48 37.05
C LYS A 222 77.11 -30.89 37.05
N ALA A 223 76.41 -31.86 36.47
CA ALA A 223 76.90 -33.24 36.35
C ALA A 223 78.20 -33.30 35.53
N ASN A 224 78.27 -32.60 34.40
CA ASN A 224 79.50 -32.49 33.59
C ASN A 224 80.64 -31.85 34.38
N LYS A 225 80.37 -30.81 35.19
CA LYS A 225 81.38 -30.19 36.04
C LYS A 225 81.88 -31.15 37.12
N VAL A 226 80.99 -31.91 37.74
CA VAL A 226 81.36 -32.95 38.72
C VAL A 226 82.19 -34.04 38.05
N ALA A 227 81.79 -34.52 36.87
CA ALA A 227 82.54 -35.52 36.10
C ALA A 227 83.95 -35.02 35.75
N PHE A 228 84.08 -33.78 35.28
CA PHE A 228 85.39 -33.18 35.00
C PHE A 228 86.28 -33.08 36.25
N LEU A 229 85.72 -32.66 37.40
CA LEU A 229 86.48 -32.60 38.65
C LEU A 229 86.92 -33.99 39.10
N TYR A 230 86.06 -34.99 38.95
CA TYR A 230 86.37 -36.39 39.24
C TYR A 230 87.48 -36.94 38.34
N GLU A 231 87.37 -36.76 37.01
CA GLU A 231 88.39 -37.20 36.05
C GLU A 231 89.74 -36.54 36.29
N SER A 232 89.74 -35.23 36.60
CA SER A 232 90.96 -34.49 36.96
C SER A 232 91.58 -35.02 38.26
N LEU A 233 90.77 -35.32 39.27
CA LEU A 233 91.24 -35.91 40.52
C LEU A 233 91.83 -37.31 40.30
N ASP A 234 91.13 -38.19 39.57
CA ASP A 234 91.60 -39.55 39.27
C ASP A 234 92.94 -39.50 38.51
N ARG A 235 93.06 -38.63 37.51
CA ARG A 235 94.31 -38.47 36.76
C ARG A 235 95.47 -38.01 37.66
N ASN A 236 95.30 -36.91 38.40
CA ASN A 236 96.34 -36.37 39.26
C ASN A 236 96.73 -37.37 40.36
N PHE A 237 95.76 -38.13 40.88
CA PHE A 237 96.01 -39.16 41.87
C PHE A 237 96.81 -40.33 41.30
N ARG A 238 96.53 -40.78 40.07
CA ARG A 238 97.33 -41.80 39.37
C ARG A 238 98.76 -41.33 39.10
N GLU A 239 98.92 -40.09 38.65
CA GLU A 239 100.24 -39.47 38.43
C GLU A 239 101.03 -39.41 39.75
N LEU A 240 100.39 -38.95 40.84
CA LEU A 240 100.99 -38.94 42.18
C LEU A 240 101.42 -40.34 42.66
N LEU A 241 100.57 -41.36 42.46
CA LEU A 241 100.91 -42.74 42.80
C LEU A 241 102.08 -43.28 41.97
N TRP A 242 102.18 -42.89 40.70
CA TRP A 242 103.28 -43.28 39.83
C TRP A 242 104.60 -42.65 40.26
N GLU A 243 104.63 -41.33 40.49
CA GLU A 243 105.80 -40.60 40.99
C GLU A 243 106.26 -41.16 42.34
N LEU A 244 105.34 -41.44 43.26
CA LEU A 244 105.65 -42.07 44.55
C LEU A 244 106.27 -43.46 44.39
N LYS A 245 105.83 -44.23 43.40
CA LYS A 245 106.36 -45.56 43.12
C LYS A 245 107.78 -45.49 42.55
N GLU A 246 108.06 -44.52 41.69
CA GLU A 246 109.42 -44.28 41.19
C GLU A 246 110.34 -43.75 42.28
N PHE A 247 109.88 -42.80 43.09
CA PHE A 247 110.65 -42.21 44.20
C PHE A 247 110.97 -43.23 45.31
N ALA A 248 110.09 -44.20 45.55
CA ALA A 248 110.33 -45.31 46.50
C ALA A 248 111.60 -46.13 46.18
N LYS A 249 112.05 -46.13 44.91
CA LYS A 249 113.29 -46.82 44.49
C LYS A 249 114.55 -46.01 44.83
N GLN A 250 114.42 -44.70 45.05
CA GLN A 250 115.53 -43.78 45.28
C GLN A 250 115.67 -43.41 46.76
N GLU A 251 114.56 -43.15 47.46
CA GLU A 251 114.53 -42.79 48.88
C GLU A 251 113.38 -43.47 49.64
N PRO A 252 113.63 -44.61 50.32
CA PRO A 252 112.60 -45.38 51.02
C PRO A 252 111.98 -44.67 52.23
N ASP A 253 112.78 -43.89 52.96
CA ASP A 253 112.35 -43.23 54.20
C ASP A 253 111.42 -42.04 53.89
N THR A 254 111.77 -41.24 52.89
CA THR A 254 110.96 -40.09 52.43
C THR A 254 109.65 -40.55 51.78
N TYR A 255 109.66 -41.69 51.07
CA TYR A 255 108.44 -42.33 50.54
C TYR A 255 107.40 -42.64 51.63
N LYS A 256 107.83 -43.16 52.79
CA LYS A 256 106.92 -43.54 53.88
C LYS A 256 106.16 -42.31 54.41
N VAL A 257 106.83 -41.17 54.53
CA VAL A 257 106.22 -39.91 54.98
C VAL A 257 105.12 -39.43 54.02
N TYR A 258 105.38 -39.43 52.71
CA TYR A 258 104.38 -38.98 51.73
C TYR A 258 103.23 -39.98 51.57
N LYS A 259 103.50 -41.29 51.70
CA LYS A 259 102.47 -42.32 51.75
C LYS A 259 101.52 -42.10 52.93
N ASP A 260 102.04 -41.87 54.13
CA ASP A 260 101.23 -41.63 55.32
C ASP A 260 100.42 -40.33 55.20
N LYS A 261 100.97 -39.29 54.57
CA LYS A 261 100.24 -38.04 54.25
C LYS A 261 99.04 -38.28 53.32
N ILE A 262 99.20 -39.10 52.28
CA ILE A 262 98.09 -39.43 51.35
C ILE A 262 97.02 -40.26 52.07
N VAL A 263 97.41 -41.26 52.85
CA VAL A 263 96.47 -42.10 53.60
C VAL A 263 95.67 -41.26 54.60
N ASN A 264 96.33 -40.33 55.29
CA ASN A 264 95.65 -39.39 56.19
C ASN A 264 94.71 -38.46 55.43
N PHE A 265 95.13 -37.87 54.30
CA PHE A 265 94.25 -37.03 53.47
C PHE A 265 92.99 -37.76 53.01
N LEU A 266 93.11 -39.03 52.59
CA LEU A 266 91.96 -39.86 52.20
C LEU A 266 91.08 -40.24 53.39
N ALA A 267 91.69 -40.60 54.53
CA ALA A 267 90.96 -40.96 55.74
C ALA A 267 90.22 -39.77 56.37
N GLU A 268 90.82 -38.57 56.34
CA GLU A 268 90.18 -37.33 56.77
C GLU A 268 89.07 -36.90 55.81
N GLY A 269 89.30 -36.99 54.49
CA GLY A 269 88.28 -36.72 53.48
C GLY A 269 87.06 -37.65 53.57
N LEU A 270 87.24 -38.92 53.96
CA LEU A 270 86.14 -39.85 54.19
C LEU A 270 85.41 -39.60 55.52
N LYS A 271 86.09 -39.07 56.54
CA LYS A 271 85.48 -38.71 57.84
C LYS A 271 84.72 -37.38 57.79
N ALA A 272 85.23 -36.43 57.02
CA ALA A 272 84.56 -35.16 56.73
C ALA A 272 83.52 -35.36 55.62
N LYS A 273 82.49 -36.16 55.93
CA LYS A 273 81.30 -36.49 55.11
C LYS A 273 81.30 -35.96 53.67
N MET A 274 81.41 -36.88 52.71
CA MET A 274 80.60 -36.80 51.48
C MET A 274 79.12 -36.74 51.85
#